data_AF-A0A6P1YJW5-F1
#
_entry.id   AF-A0A6P1YJW5-F1
#
_cell.length_a   1.000
_cell.length_b   1.000
_cell.length_c   1.000
_cell.angle_alpha   90.00
_cell.angle_beta   90.00
_cell.angle_gamma   90.00
#
_symmetry.space_group_name_H-M   'P 1'
#
loop_
_entity.id
_entity.type
_entity.pdbx_description
1 polymer ?
#
loop_
_entity_poly.entity_id
_entity_poly.type
_entity_poly.pdbx_seq_one_letter_code
_entity_poly.pdbx_strand_id
1 'polypeptide(L)'
;MTKAQKKLFEVLKIEKNRDKKYGDICKLAGYKSFGPWYKAIKDKKFANLLEKMGVQVKIRNNHYPSHNEVEYIKNPEEREEYLKNDVWDMRRLYQEYPRHLNPCHFIIYLDKISNMQIRKIVKRYYTNMLSNWSARTFKIRLLSFGYFLNSMYELFPNINSFSQLQREQHIEPILLNMKCSQKQKKKTLSHIKSMFEYMYYNKWDDAPSLGLLNKYDSPKVEETLPRPIPPNIKIQLDDYIEKTVIPLLEDGKPTPIVESQYWDLLIIIRNTGRRFEDICHLIAEHEDKSKECLQYDLDGDPMLYLDHRIAKIPKDLRIPLTHLKDSKGNNMVERAILRQIDRVKNLPPAPDGYKYLFREIKMDNRGLGEGKVILDRENNPIVDSISYSTFNTNIVLPKICNEIPLKNIDSSIYQISTHQFRHTVATEMIDAGVDIYAIKEFLGHSSIAMTEKYIKVYQQRLKKEFKEKLSKSDATDIKNDLQEQVQLYDNKWVKNKIIGVFELGDGCCEHPYKMPSCPHMACKTCVKKKIYPRHLQAVKDTIESETIHRDNALRMGLTEKSEEFDKIVKFYSIALEIIEKGEVFVASKHFYGKGVQ
;
A
#
# COMPACT_ATOMS: atom_id res chain seq x y z
N MET A 1 17.99 40.70 -19.83
CA MET A 1 18.18 39.63 -18.83
C MET A 1 17.46 39.96 -17.53
N THR A 2 16.67 39.03 -16.99
CA THR A 2 16.06 39.10 -15.64
C THR A 2 17.13 39.11 -14.53
N LYS A 3 16.77 39.50 -13.30
CA LYS A 3 17.69 39.48 -12.13
C LYS A 3 18.33 38.10 -11.93
N ALA A 4 17.57 37.02 -12.15
CA ALA A 4 18.09 35.65 -12.07
C ALA A 4 19.04 35.31 -13.22
N GLN A 5 18.71 35.70 -14.45
CA GLN A 5 19.59 35.51 -15.61
C GLN A 5 20.92 36.24 -15.43
N LYS A 6 20.91 37.48 -14.91
CA LYS A 6 22.15 38.23 -14.63
C LYS A 6 23.03 37.52 -13.60
N LYS A 7 22.46 37.11 -12.46
CA LYS A 7 23.22 36.38 -11.41
C LYS A 7 23.81 35.06 -11.90
N LEU A 8 23.05 34.29 -12.68
CA LEU A 8 23.53 33.03 -13.26
C LEU A 8 24.60 33.28 -14.32
N PHE A 9 24.45 34.32 -15.14
CA PHE A 9 25.42 34.71 -16.15
C PHE A 9 26.76 35.13 -15.54
N GLU A 10 26.77 35.92 -14.46
CA GLU A 10 28.01 36.30 -13.76
C GLU A 10 28.78 35.08 -13.21
N VAL A 11 28.07 34.10 -12.65
CA VAL A 11 28.70 32.85 -12.19
C VAL A 11 29.32 32.06 -13.35
N LEU A 12 28.66 32.05 -14.52
CA LEU A 12 29.08 31.29 -15.70
C LEU A 12 30.12 31.98 -16.58
N LYS A 13 30.39 33.28 -16.37
CA LYS A 13 31.55 33.94 -16.99
C LYS A 13 32.85 33.22 -16.62
N ILE A 14 32.95 32.75 -15.37
CA ILE A 14 34.07 31.95 -14.89
C ILE A 14 34.03 30.57 -15.56
N GLU A 15 35.01 30.27 -16.41
CA GLU A 15 35.06 29.05 -17.24
C GLU A 15 34.95 27.75 -16.41
N LYS A 16 35.64 27.69 -15.26
CA LYS A 16 35.59 26.56 -14.32
C LYS A 16 34.18 26.23 -13.80
N ASN A 17 33.23 27.17 -13.90
CA ASN A 17 31.86 26.96 -13.44
C ASN A 17 30.93 26.39 -14.53
N ARG A 18 31.37 26.38 -15.80
CA ARG A 18 30.52 25.98 -16.95
C ARG A 18 30.22 24.48 -16.98
N ASP A 19 31.11 23.66 -16.43
CA ASP A 19 30.94 22.19 -16.32
C ASP A 19 30.26 21.74 -15.02
N LYS A 20 29.97 22.68 -14.11
CA LYS A 20 29.32 22.35 -12.82
C LYS A 20 27.86 21.95 -13.03
N LYS A 21 27.35 21.12 -12.12
CA LYS A 21 25.91 20.77 -12.12
C LYS A 21 25.08 22.04 -11.87
N TYR A 22 23.90 22.12 -12.47
CA TYR A 22 23.01 23.29 -12.39
C TYR A 22 22.71 23.73 -10.94
N GLY A 23 22.72 22.82 -9.98
CA GLY A 23 22.51 23.14 -8.56
C GLY A 23 23.65 23.91 -7.94
N ASP A 24 24.87 23.54 -8.30
CA ASP A 24 26.07 24.18 -7.80
C ASP A 24 26.19 25.58 -8.43
N ILE A 25 25.83 25.71 -9.71
CA ILE A 25 25.71 27.02 -10.38
C ILE A 25 24.66 27.90 -9.68
N CYS A 26 23.48 27.35 -9.36
CA CYS A 26 22.45 28.08 -8.61
C CYS A 26 22.90 28.50 -7.22
N LYS A 27 23.60 27.62 -6.47
CA LYS A 27 24.15 27.93 -5.15
C LYS A 27 25.19 29.05 -5.21
N LEU A 28 26.10 28.99 -6.18
CA LEU A 28 27.09 30.04 -6.44
C LEU A 28 26.42 31.38 -6.80
N ALA A 29 25.25 31.33 -7.45
CA ALA A 29 24.44 32.51 -7.73
C ALA A 29 23.57 32.99 -6.54
N GLY A 30 23.74 32.38 -5.35
CA GLY A 30 23.04 32.72 -4.12
C GLY A 30 21.62 32.16 -4.01
N TYR A 31 21.29 31.11 -4.76
CA TYR A 31 20.00 30.45 -4.71
C TYR A 31 20.04 29.14 -3.92
N LYS A 32 19.01 28.92 -3.10
CA LYS A 32 18.85 27.68 -2.32
C LYS A 32 18.37 26.47 -3.15
N SER A 33 17.92 26.69 -4.39
CA SER A 33 17.33 25.64 -5.25
C SER A 33 17.66 25.84 -6.73
N PHE A 34 17.36 24.81 -7.53
CA PHE A 34 17.58 24.78 -8.99
C PHE A 34 16.50 25.52 -9.80
N GLY A 35 15.39 25.92 -9.17
CA GLY A 35 14.24 26.54 -9.85
C GLY A 35 14.61 27.77 -10.69
N PRO A 36 15.46 28.70 -10.19
CA PRO A 36 15.92 29.86 -10.95
C PRO A 36 16.64 29.51 -12.26
N TRP A 37 17.43 28.43 -12.30
CA TRP A 37 18.07 27.95 -13.54
C TRP A 37 17.04 27.60 -14.60
N TYR A 38 16.10 26.72 -14.28
CA TYR A 38 15.08 26.27 -15.21
C TYR A 38 14.15 27.40 -15.67
N LYS A 39 13.93 28.41 -14.83
CA LYS A 39 13.19 29.62 -15.21
C LYS A 39 13.99 30.50 -16.17
N ALA A 40 15.30 30.65 -15.94
CA ALA A 40 16.18 31.47 -16.75
C ALA A 40 16.36 30.93 -18.18
N ILE A 41 16.54 29.62 -18.34
CA ILE A 41 16.80 28.96 -19.63
C ILE A 41 15.53 28.77 -20.50
N LYS A 42 14.33 29.12 -20.01
CA LYS A 42 13.11 29.14 -20.84
C LYS A 42 13.12 30.27 -21.87
N ASP A 43 13.84 31.34 -21.57
CA ASP A 43 14.10 32.41 -22.54
C ASP A 43 15.10 31.89 -23.57
N LYS A 44 14.61 31.66 -24.79
CA LYS A 44 15.42 31.13 -25.91
C LYS A 44 16.66 31.98 -26.18
N LYS A 45 16.59 33.31 -26.00
CA LYS A 45 17.75 34.19 -26.21
C LYS A 45 18.83 33.95 -25.16
N PHE A 46 18.42 33.73 -23.91
CA PHE A 46 19.35 33.42 -22.82
C PHE A 46 19.92 32.00 -22.94
N ALA A 47 19.10 31.01 -23.29
CA ALA A 47 19.57 29.65 -23.53
C ALA A 47 20.63 29.58 -24.64
N ASN A 48 20.34 30.20 -25.79
CA ASN A 48 21.30 30.26 -26.91
C ASN A 48 22.59 30.99 -26.53
N LEU A 49 22.52 32.03 -25.68
CA LEU A 49 23.70 32.73 -25.18
C LEU A 49 24.59 31.81 -24.33
N LEU A 50 23.98 31.01 -23.44
CA LEU A 50 24.72 30.06 -22.61
C LEU A 50 25.32 28.91 -23.43
N GLU A 51 24.60 28.41 -24.44
CA GLU A 51 25.13 27.40 -25.37
C GLU A 51 26.35 27.91 -26.12
N LYS A 52 26.33 29.17 -26.58
CA LYS A 52 27.51 29.83 -27.19
C LYS A 52 28.70 29.97 -26.24
N MET A 53 28.47 30.00 -24.93
CA MET A 53 29.53 30.01 -23.92
C MET A 53 30.09 28.61 -23.61
N GLY A 54 29.61 27.56 -24.29
CA GLY A 54 29.98 26.17 -24.03
C GLY A 54 29.22 25.51 -22.88
N VAL A 55 28.19 26.17 -22.33
CA VAL A 55 27.36 25.59 -21.27
C VAL A 55 26.31 24.69 -21.90
N GLN A 56 26.28 23.41 -21.55
CA GLN A 56 25.25 22.50 -22.04
C GLN A 56 23.88 22.88 -21.43
N VAL A 57 23.05 23.59 -22.18
CA VAL A 57 21.70 23.96 -21.75
C VAL A 57 20.71 22.87 -22.11
N LYS A 58 20.25 22.10 -21.12
CA LYS A 58 19.11 21.20 -21.30
C LYS A 58 17.82 21.98 -21.04
N ILE A 59 17.25 22.56 -22.09
CA ILE A 59 15.90 23.15 -22.02
C ILE A 59 14.91 22.02 -21.71
N ARG A 60 14.49 21.92 -20.44
CA ARG A 60 13.33 21.09 -20.09
C ARG A 60 12.08 21.83 -20.54
N ASN A 61 11.76 21.75 -21.83
CA ASN A 61 10.48 22.19 -22.36
C ASN A 61 9.41 21.14 -22.02
N ASN A 62 9.14 21.00 -20.73
CA ASN A 62 8.15 20.08 -20.20
C ASN A 62 6.90 20.87 -19.80
N HIS A 63 6.42 21.78 -20.66
CA HIS A 63 5.04 22.23 -20.48
C HIS A 63 4.16 21.08 -20.95
N TYR A 64 3.91 20.16 -20.03
CA TYR A 64 2.90 19.14 -20.22
C TYR A 64 1.54 19.82 -20.12
N PRO A 65 0.62 19.56 -21.05
CA PRO A 65 -0.74 20.06 -20.91
C PRO A 65 -1.28 19.55 -19.58
N SER A 66 -1.92 20.45 -18.86
CA SER A 66 -2.68 20.16 -17.65
C SER A 66 -3.75 19.10 -17.92
N HIS A 67 -4.33 18.53 -16.87
CA HIS A 67 -5.32 17.46 -17.04
C HIS A 67 -6.62 17.93 -17.71
N ASN A 68 -6.86 19.25 -17.80
CA ASN A 68 -8.03 19.86 -18.43
C ASN A 68 -7.82 20.11 -19.92
N GLU A 69 -6.57 20.31 -20.33
CA GLU A 69 -6.21 20.60 -21.71
C GLU A 69 -6.13 19.34 -22.58
N VAL A 70 -6.39 18.16 -21.98
CA VAL A 70 -6.27 16.87 -22.64
C VAL A 70 -7.62 16.18 -22.72
N GLU A 71 -8.07 15.97 -23.95
CA GLU A 71 -9.32 15.28 -24.25
C GLU A 71 -9.06 13.79 -24.55
N TYR A 72 -9.96 12.95 -24.05
CA TYR A 72 -9.98 11.53 -24.32
C TYR A 72 -10.44 11.24 -25.76
N ILE A 73 -9.69 10.42 -26.48
CA ILE A 73 -10.01 10.02 -27.85
C ILE A 73 -11.12 8.97 -27.80
N LYS A 74 -12.33 9.37 -28.21
CA LYS A 74 -13.51 8.49 -28.24
C LYS A 74 -13.55 7.62 -29.50
N ASN A 75 -13.12 8.15 -30.64
CA ASN A 75 -13.20 7.46 -31.93
C ASN A 75 -12.08 6.40 -32.06
N PRO A 76 -12.41 5.12 -32.34
CA PRO A 76 -11.42 4.07 -32.57
C PRO A 76 -10.41 4.36 -33.69
N GLU A 77 -10.82 4.95 -34.81
CA GLU A 77 -9.93 5.27 -35.94
C GLU A 77 -8.93 6.36 -35.58
N GLU A 78 -9.39 7.43 -34.92
CA GLU A 78 -8.51 8.49 -34.40
C GLU A 78 -7.52 7.91 -33.38
N ARG A 79 -7.98 6.94 -32.57
CA ARG A 79 -7.14 6.25 -31.58
C ARG A 79 -6.05 5.43 -32.27
N GLU A 80 -6.39 4.66 -33.30
CA GLU A 80 -5.42 3.88 -34.08
C GLU A 80 -4.39 4.78 -34.76
N GLU A 81 -4.82 5.89 -35.35
CA GLU A 81 -3.94 6.88 -35.94
C GLU A 81 -3.02 7.50 -34.88
N TYR A 82 -3.56 7.85 -33.72
CA TYR A 82 -2.79 8.41 -32.62
C TYR A 82 -1.68 7.47 -32.11
N LEU A 83 -1.95 6.15 -32.06
CA LEU A 83 -0.98 5.14 -31.62
C LEU A 83 0.20 4.97 -32.59
N LYS A 84 0.10 5.47 -33.84
CA LYS A 84 1.23 5.50 -34.79
C LYS A 84 2.34 6.47 -34.34
N ASN A 85 2.02 7.47 -33.53
CA ASN A 85 3.02 8.40 -32.99
C ASN A 85 4.02 7.71 -32.05
N ASP A 86 5.20 8.31 -31.85
CA ASP A 86 6.22 7.81 -30.92
C ASP A 86 6.14 8.44 -29.53
N VAL A 87 5.30 9.48 -29.37
CA VAL A 87 5.01 10.10 -28.08
C VAL A 87 3.54 9.92 -27.78
N TRP A 88 3.22 9.21 -26.69
CA TRP A 88 1.85 8.99 -26.25
C TRP A 88 1.59 9.72 -24.94
N ASP A 89 0.48 10.43 -24.90
CA ASP A 89 -0.14 10.90 -23.67
C ASP A 89 -1.24 9.91 -23.28
N MET A 90 -0.97 9.10 -22.26
CA MET A 90 -1.92 8.06 -21.86
C MET A 90 -3.27 8.63 -21.39
N ARG A 91 -3.36 9.92 -21.05
CA ARG A 91 -4.63 10.57 -20.69
C ARG A 91 -5.57 10.73 -21.88
N ARG A 92 -5.04 10.73 -23.11
CA ARG A 92 -5.86 10.67 -24.34
C ARG A 92 -6.41 9.26 -24.61
N LEU A 93 -5.80 8.23 -24.01
CA LEU A 93 -6.11 6.81 -24.24
C LEU A 93 -6.91 6.17 -23.09
N TYR A 94 -7.01 6.84 -21.94
CA TYR A 94 -7.75 6.41 -20.77
C TYR A 94 -8.67 7.54 -20.32
N GLN A 95 -9.97 7.25 -20.26
CA GLN A 95 -10.96 8.18 -19.72
C GLN A 95 -10.75 8.38 -18.21
N GLU A 96 -10.48 7.30 -17.49
CA GLU A 96 -10.28 7.32 -16.04
C GLU A 96 -8.81 7.12 -15.68
N TYR A 97 -8.25 8.05 -14.91
CA TYR A 97 -6.87 7.99 -14.44
C TYR A 97 -6.66 8.84 -13.18
N PRO A 98 -5.65 8.52 -12.36
CA PRO A 98 -5.40 9.25 -11.11
C PRO A 98 -4.89 10.69 -11.33
N ARG A 99 -5.73 11.70 -11.05
CA ARG A 99 -5.44 13.12 -11.29
C ARG A 99 -4.50 13.76 -10.27
N HIS A 100 -4.41 13.19 -9.08
CA HIS A 100 -3.45 13.62 -8.04
C HIS A 100 -1.96 13.47 -8.46
N LEU A 101 -1.67 12.80 -9.58
CA LEU A 101 -0.35 12.67 -10.15
C LEU A 101 -0.05 13.77 -11.16
N ASN A 102 1.22 14.19 -11.21
CA ASN A 102 1.66 15.17 -12.19
C ASN A 102 1.46 14.66 -13.63
N PRO A 103 0.97 15.49 -14.57
CA PRO A 103 0.82 15.17 -16.00
C PRO A 103 2.00 14.43 -16.63
N CYS A 104 3.23 14.78 -16.24
CA CYS A 104 4.43 14.15 -16.78
C CYS A 104 4.46 12.63 -16.57
N HIS A 105 3.75 12.08 -15.58
CA HIS A 105 3.71 10.64 -15.30
C HIS A 105 2.94 9.84 -16.35
N PHE A 106 2.15 10.51 -17.20
CA PHE A 106 1.34 9.87 -18.25
C PHE A 106 1.93 10.02 -19.65
N ILE A 107 3.04 10.74 -19.80
CA ILE A 107 3.70 10.91 -21.10
C ILE A 107 4.76 9.84 -21.32
N ILE A 108 4.63 9.13 -22.43
CA ILE A 108 5.45 8.02 -22.90
C ILE A 108 6.24 8.47 -24.12
N TYR A 109 7.55 8.26 -24.09
CA TYR A 109 8.50 8.67 -25.12
C TYR A 109 9.14 7.41 -25.71
N LEU A 110 8.44 6.75 -26.63
CA LEU A 110 8.89 5.50 -27.27
C LEU A 110 10.07 5.74 -28.22
N ASP A 111 10.23 6.99 -28.69
CA ASP A 111 11.39 7.49 -29.40
C ASP A 111 12.73 7.28 -28.65
N LYS A 112 12.68 7.11 -27.33
CA LYS A 112 13.86 6.73 -26.52
C LYS A 112 14.42 5.35 -26.82
N ILE A 113 13.64 4.48 -27.48
CA ILE A 113 14.15 3.20 -27.96
C ILE A 113 14.86 3.48 -29.29
N SER A 114 16.21 3.48 -29.27
CA SER A 114 17.03 3.89 -30.42
C SER A 114 16.82 3.02 -31.65
N ASN A 115 16.75 1.70 -31.50
CA ASN A 115 16.49 0.80 -32.62
C ASN A 115 15.03 0.89 -33.08
N MET A 116 14.83 1.29 -34.34
CA MET A 116 13.50 1.54 -34.92
C MET A 116 12.65 0.26 -35.06
N GLN A 117 13.25 -0.89 -35.40
CA GLN A 117 12.49 -2.14 -35.55
C GLN A 117 12.04 -2.66 -34.19
N ILE A 118 12.94 -2.66 -33.21
CA ILE A 118 12.61 -3.00 -31.82
C ILE A 118 11.55 -2.04 -31.25
N ARG A 119 11.63 -0.74 -31.56
CA ARG A 119 10.60 0.24 -31.18
C ARG A 119 9.22 -0.15 -31.72
N LYS A 120 9.11 -0.56 -32.99
CA LYS A 120 7.83 -1.03 -33.58
C LYS A 120 7.27 -2.24 -32.84
N ILE A 121 8.12 -3.22 -32.53
CA ILE A 121 7.73 -4.42 -31.77
C ILE A 121 7.22 -4.04 -30.37
N VAL A 122 7.97 -3.18 -29.65
CA VAL A 122 7.58 -2.71 -28.32
C VAL A 122 6.29 -1.88 -28.37
N LYS A 123 6.09 -1.05 -29.41
CA LYS A 123 4.84 -0.31 -29.63
C LYS A 123 3.65 -1.25 -29.80
N ARG A 124 3.78 -2.28 -30.64
CA ARG A 124 2.75 -3.32 -30.81
C ARG A 124 2.40 -3.96 -29.47
N TYR A 125 3.41 -4.33 -28.67
CA TYR A 125 3.18 -4.90 -27.35
C TYR A 125 2.47 -3.92 -26.42
N TYR A 126 2.87 -2.66 -26.41
CA TYR A 126 2.23 -1.62 -25.60
C TYR A 126 0.77 -1.40 -26.00
N THR A 127 0.46 -1.35 -27.30
CA THR A 127 -0.92 -1.25 -27.80
C THR A 127 -1.77 -2.41 -27.28
N ASN A 128 -1.27 -3.65 -27.34
CA ASN A 128 -1.99 -4.83 -26.83
C ASN A 128 -2.18 -4.82 -25.30
N MET A 129 -1.43 -4.01 -24.58
CA MET A 129 -1.50 -3.91 -23.13
C MET A 129 -2.43 -2.79 -22.65
N LEU A 130 -3.06 -2.03 -23.55
CA LEU A 130 -4.00 -0.95 -23.19
C LEU A 130 -5.17 -1.46 -22.31
N SER A 131 -5.67 -2.67 -22.56
CA SER A 131 -6.74 -3.24 -21.71
C SER A 131 -6.24 -3.85 -20.40
N ASN A 132 -4.93 -4.06 -20.25
CA ASN A 132 -4.35 -4.83 -19.14
C ASN A 132 -3.65 -3.95 -18.10
N TRP A 133 -3.13 -2.80 -18.50
CA TRP A 133 -2.34 -1.92 -17.65
C TRP A 133 -3.06 -0.62 -17.36
N SER A 134 -2.78 -0.02 -16.21
CA SER A 134 -3.19 1.37 -15.94
C SER A 134 -2.29 2.36 -16.69
N ALA A 135 -2.82 3.55 -16.99
CA ALA A 135 -2.13 4.61 -17.72
C ALA A 135 -0.68 4.88 -17.23
N ARG A 136 -0.46 4.92 -15.90
CA ARG A 136 0.87 5.15 -15.31
C ARG A 136 1.85 4.00 -15.55
N THR A 137 1.36 2.77 -15.65
CA THR A 137 2.18 1.56 -15.75
C THR A 137 3.04 1.57 -17.00
N PHE A 138 2.55 2.14 -18.11
CA PHE A 138 3.30 2.32 -19.35
C PHE A 138 4.62 3.05 -19.15
N LYS A 139 4.59 4.18 -18.43
CA LYS A 139 5.80 4.97 -18.17
C LYS A 139 6.78 4.20 -17.30
N ILE A 140 6.27 3.53 -16.27
CA ILE A 140 7.08 2.72 -15.36
C ILE A 140 7.76 1.57 -16.10
N ARG A 141 7.02 0.88 -16.98
CA ARG A 141 7.56 -0.23 -17.79
C ARG A 141 8.56 0.28 -18.83
N LEU A 142 8.31 1.41 -19.48
CA LEU A 142 9.23 1.95 -20.48
C LEU A 142 10.57 2.36 -19.85
N LEU A 143 10.52 3.02 -18.68
CA LEU A 143 11.72 3.32 -17.91
C LEU A 143 12.50 2.05 -17.53
N SER A 144 11.80 0.98 -17.15
CA SER A 144 12.45 -0.30 -16.85
C SER A 144 13.03 -0.98 -18.09
N PHE A 145 12.31 -0.96 -19.21
CA PHE A 145 12.74 -1.55 -20.49
C PHE A 145 14.00 -0.87 -21.02
N GLY A 146 14.09 0.46 -20.86
CA GLY A 146 15.26 1.23 -21.29
C GLY A 146 16.58 0.66 -20.77
N TYR A 147 16.64 0.14 -19.54
CA TYR A 147 17.88 -0.46 -19.01
C TYR A 147 18.33 -1.71 -19.79
N PHE A 148 17.38 -2.53 -20.27
CA PHE A 148 17.70 -3.73 -21.04
C PHE A 148 17.90 -3.38 -22.52
N LEU A 149 16.97 -2.63 -23.11
CA LEU A 149 16.99 -2.29 -24.53
C LEU A 149 18.16 -1.38 -24.91
N ASN A 150 18.57 -0.45 -24.04
CA ASN A 150 19.73 0.39 -24.31
C ASN A 150 21.03 -0.42 -24.23
N SER A 151 21.18 -1.30 -23.22
CA SER A 151 22.34 -2.20 -23.14
C SER A 151 22.40 -3.18 -24.33
N MET A 152 21.24 -3.67 -24.78
CA MET A 152 21.14 -4.49 -25.99
C MET A 152 21.59 -3.71 -27.23
N TYR A 153 21.15 -2.46 -27.40
CA TYR A 153 21.53 -1.64 -28.54
C TYR A 153 23.01 -1.21 -28.50
N GLU A 154 23.54 -0.90 -27.31
CA GLU A 154 24.97 -0.57 -27.12
C GLU A 154 25.89 -1.73 -27.52
N LEU A 155 25.53 -2.96 -27.18
CA LEU A 155 26.35 -4.16 -27.46
C LEU A 155 26.08 -4.76 -28.84
N PHE A 156 24.82 -4.75 -29.28
CA PHE A 156 24.34 -5.49 -30.45
C PHE A 156 23.41 -4.62 -31.30
N PRO A 157 23.92 -3.54 -31.94
CA PRO A 157 23.10 -2.57 -32.65
C PRO A 157 22.36 -3.16 -33.86
N ASN A 158 22.87 -4.25 -34.44
CA ASN A 158 22.32 -4.89 -35.63
C ASN A 158 21.16 -5.84 -35.35
N ILE A 159 20.82 -6.10 -34.08
CA ILE A 159 19.66 -6.91 -33.72
C ILE A 159 18.38 -6.11 -33.96
N ASN A 160 17.59 -6.57 -34.91
CA ASN A 160 16.36 -5.90 -35.34
C ASN A 160 15.09 -6.66 -34.95
N SER A 161 15.23 -7.91 -34.47
CA SER A 161 14.13 -8.72 -33.97
C SER A 161 14.53 -9.46 -32.70
N PHE A 162 13.59 -9.69 -31.79
CA PHE A 162 13.88 -10.44 -30.56
C PHE A 162 14.06 -11.94 -30.82
N SER A 163 13.59 -12.48 -31.97
CA SER A 163 13.83 -13.85 -32.39
C SER A 163 15.31 -14.18 -32.64
N GLN A 164 16.13 -13.15 -32.90
CA GLN A 164 17.59 -13.28 -33.09
C GLN A 164 18.35 -13.44 -31.78
N LEU A 165 17.70 -13.18 -30.64
CA LEU A 165 18.36 -13.24 -29.34
C LEU A 165 18.71 -14.68 -28.97
N GLN A 166 19.94 -14.84 -28.50
CA GLN A 166 20.48 -16.10 -28.01
C GLN A 166 21.03 -15.89 -26.61
N ARG A 167 20.95 -16.95 -25.79
CA ARG A 167 21.27 -16.87 -24.37
C ARG A 167 22.72 -16.46 -24.11
N GLU A 168 23.67 -17.26 -24.59
CA GLU A 168 25.11 -17.07 -24.35
C GLU A 168 25.65 -15.86 -25.11
N GLN A 169 25.29 -15.72 -26.39
CA GLN A 169 25.83 -14.68 -27.25
C GLN A 169 25.31 -13.27 -26.91
N HIS A 170 24.05 -13.17 -26.45
CA HIS A 170 23.39 -11.87 -26.32
C HIS A 170 22.91 -11.56 -24.91
N ILE A 171 22.11 -12.46 -24.31
CA ILE A 171 21.46 -12.17 -23.02
C ILE A 171 22.50 -12.00 -21.90
N GLU A 172 23.46 -12.91 -21.78
CA GLU A 172 24.45 -12.87 -20.70
C GLU A 172 25.33 -11.61 -20.73
N PRO A 173 25.90 -11.21 -21.90
CA PRO A 173 26.57 -9.92 -22.02
C PRO A 173 25.69 -8.72 -21.66
N ILE A 174 24.41 -8.72 -22.06
CA ILE A 174 23.46 -7.65 -21.69
C ILE A 174 23.31 -7.60 -20.16
N LEU A 175 23.06 -8.73 -19.52
CA LEU A 175 22.87 -8.82 -18.08
C LEU A 175 24.07 -8.27 -17.29
N LEU A 176 25.30 -8.52 -17.77
CA LEU A 176 26.53 -8.01 -17.17
C LEU A 176 26.69 -6.50 -17.33
N ASN A 177 26.26 -5.93 -18.47
CA ASN A 177 26.44 -4.52 -18.82
C ASN A 177 25.26 -3.61 -18.44
N MET A 178 24.19 -4.15 -17.82
CA MET A 178 23.05 -3.35 -17.38
C MET A 178 23.42 -2.35 -16.28
N LYS A 179 23.45 -1.06 -16.64
CA LYS A 179 23.76 0.07 -15.73
C LYS A 179 22.56 0.43 -14.84
N CYS A 180 22.25 -0.39 -13.83
CA CYS A 180 21.15 -0.16 -12.89
C CYS A 180 21.34 -0.81 -11.51
N SER A 181 20.54 -0.42 -10.52
CA SER A 181 20.55 -1.07 -9.20
C SER A 181 19.97 -2.48 -9.25
N GLN A 182 20.32 -3.35 -8.29
CA GLN A 182 19.80 -4.74 -8.25
C GLN A 182 18.26 -4.81 -8.22
N LYS A 183 17.62 -3.91 -7.47
CA LYS A 183 16.15 -3.79 -7.43
C LYS A 183 15.58 -3.41 -8.80
N GLN A 184 16.24 -2.50 -9.51
CA GLN A 184 15.82 -2.09 -10.85
C GLN A 184 16.08 -3.19 -11.87
N LYS A 185 17.22 -3.88 -11.80
CA LYS A 185 17.56 -5.05 -12.63
C LYS A 185 16.48 -6.13 -12.50
N LYS A 186 16.17 -6.57 -11.28
CA LYS A 186 15.09 -7.55 -11.02
C LYS A 186 13.76 -7.15 -11.67
N LYS A 187 13.36 -5.88 -11.49
CA LYS A 187 12.13 -5.35 -12.07
C LYS A 187 12.16 -5.34 -13.60
N THR A 188 13.26 -4.86 -14.19
CA THR A 188 13.46 -4.84 -15.64
C THR A 188 13.38 -6.25 -16.23
N LEU A 189 14.10 -7.21 -15.66
CA LEU A 189 14.10 -8.60 -16.14
C LEU A 189 12.73 -9.24 -16.03
N SER A 190 12.01 -9.02 -14.92
CA SER A 190 10.63 -9.50 -14.79
C SER A 190 9.73 -8.95 -15.89
N HIS A 191 9.81 -7.65 -16.19
CA HIS A 191 8.94 -7.06 -17.19
C HIS A 191 9.31 -7.48 -18.63
N ILE A 192 10.61 -7.57 -18.95
CA ILE A 192 11.08 -8.04 -20.27
C ILE A 192 10.69 -9.50 -20.47
N LYS A 193 10.87 -10.33 -19.45
CA LYS A 193 10.42 -11.73 -19.47
C LYS A 193 8.93 -11.84 -19.77
N SER A 194 8.08 -11.07 -19.09
CA SER A 194 6.64 -11.07 -19.36
C SER A 194 6.30 -10.65 -20.79
N MET A 195 7.05 -9.71 -21.38
CA MET A 195 6.86 -9.34 -22.78
C MET A 195 7.26 -10.48 -23.72
N PHE A 196 8.43 -11.08 -23.50
CA PHE A 196 8.93 -12.18 -24.31
C PHE A 196 8.00 -13.40 -24.27
N GLU A 197 7.52 -13.77 -23.08
CA GLU A 197 6.52 -14.82 -22.90
C GLU A 197 5.22 -14.47 -23.61
N TYR A 198 4.71 -13.23 -23.46
CA TYR A 198 3.51 -12.78 -24.16
C TYR A 198 3.67 -12.91 -25.69
N MET A 199 4.79 -12.44 -26.25
CA MET A 199 5.06 -12.54 -27.69
C MET A 199 5.10 -13.99 -28.16
N TYR A 200 5.79 -14.86 -27.41
CA TYR A 200 5.90 -16.28 -27.73
C TYR A 200 4.54 -16.98 -27.71
N TYR A 201 3.75 -16.81 -26.64
CA TYR A 201 2.43 -17.46 -26.53
C TYR A 201 1.43 -16.93 -27.55
N ASN A 202 1.58 -15.68 -27.99
CA ASN A 202 0.79 -15.11 -29.08
C ASN A 202 1.38 -15.38 -30.47
N LYS A 203 2.42 -16.23 -30.58
CA LYS A 203 3.03 -16.68 -31.84
C LYS A 203 3.49 -15.54 -32.75
N TRP A 204 4.16 -14.53 -32.19
CA TRP A 204 4.74 -13.47 -33.02
C TRP A 204 6.00 -13.99 -33.72
N ASP A 205 6.18 -13.66 -35.00
CA ASP A 205 7.37 -14.03 -35.76
C ASP A 205 8.66 -13.45 -35.16
N ASP A 206 8.54 -12.27 -34.55
CA ASP A 206 9.63 -11.58 -33.85
C ASP A 206 9.86 -12.09 -32.41
N ALA A 207 9.12 -13.10 -31.95
CA ALA A 207 9.23 -13.59 -30.59
C ALA A 207 10.58 -14.27 -30.33
N PRO A 208 11.23 -14.00 -29.19
CA PRO A 208 12.37 -14.80 -28.76
C PRO A 208 11.95 -16.22 -28.39
N SER A 209 12.91 -17.15 -28.39
CA SER A 209 12.71 -18.49 -27.82
C SER A 209 12.38 -18.43 -26.32
N LEU A 210 11.59 -19.40 -25.84
CA LEU A 210 11.38 -19.56 -24.40
C LEU A 210 12.70 -19.82 -23.66
N GLY A 211 12.76 -19.43 -22.38
CA GLY A 211 13.90 -19.73 -21.51
C GLY A 211 15.11 -18.80 -21.65
N LEU A 212 15.04 -17.74 -22.46
CA LEU A 212 16.12 -16.74 -22.54
C LEU A 212 16.36 -16.01 -21.21
N LEU A 213 15.32 -15.82 -20.39
CA LEU A 213 15.41 -15.19 -19.07
C LEU A 213 14.91 -16.14 -17.97
N ASN A 214 15.82 -16.52 -17.08
CA ASN A 214 15.62 -17.49 -16.03
C ASN A 214 15.46 -16.82 -14.66
N LYS A 215 14.88 -17.56 -13.71
CA LYS A 215 14.61 -17.06 -12.36
C LYS A 215 15.89 -16.64 -11.64
N TYR A 216 17.01 -17.33 -11.87
CA TYR A 216 18.30 -17.06 -11.23
C TYR A 216 19.03 -15.83 -11.79
N ASP A 217 18.64 -15.31 -12.97
CA ASP A 217 19.20 -14.05 -13.51
C ASP A 217 18.74 -12.83 -12.71
N SER A 218 17.59 -12.96 -12.07
CA SER A 218 17.03 -11.92 -11.22
C SER A 218 17.75 -11.92 -9.87
N PRO A 219 18.37 -10.80 -9.48
CA PRO A 219 19.08 -10.74 -8.21
C PRO A 219 18.12 -11.00 -7.04
N LYS A 220 18.60 -11.73 -6.03
CA LYS A 220 17.88 -11.86 -4.75
C LYS A 220 17.90 -10.47 -4.09
N VAL A 221 16.71 -9.98 -3.76
CA VAL A 221 16.53 -8.70 -3.07
C VAL A 221 15.83 -9.05 -1.76
N GLU A 222 16.38 -8.57 -0.65
CA GLU A 222 15.79 -8.75 0.67
C GLU A 222 14.33 -8.26 0.68
N GLU A 223 13.47 -9.01 1.35
CA GLU A 223 12.08 -8.63 1.50
C GLU A 223 11.99 -7.45 2.47
N THR A 224 11.54 -6.30 1.98
CA THR A 224 11.29 -5.13 2.84
C THR A 224 10.01 -5.34 3.63
N LEU A 225 10.11 -5.36 4.96
CA LEU A 225 8.96 -5.39 5.84
C LEU A 225 8.24 -4.03 5.91
N PRO A 226 6.93 -4.01 6.20
CA PRO A 226 6.19 -2.79 6.49
C PRO A 226 6.87 -1.95 7.57
N ARG A 227 6.86 -0.61 7.40
CA ARG A 227 7.46 0.33 8.35
C ARG A 227 6.38 1.25 8.93
N PRO A 228 5.66 0.83 9.99
CA PRO A 228 4.71 1.70 10.68
C PRO A 228 5.41 2.91 11.29
N ILE A 229 4.65 3.94 11.62
CA ILE A 229 5.15 5.10 12.37
C ILE A 229 5.56 4.63 13.77
N PRO A 230 6.78 4.96 14.25
CA PRO A 230 7.21 4.61 15.60
C PRO A 230 6.22 5.11 16.67
N PRO A 231 5.93 4.35 17.73
CA PRO A 231 4.96 4.74 18.76
C PRO A 231 5.20 6.11 19.38
N ASN A 232 6.46 6.48 19.65
CA ASN A 232 6.82 7.79 20.20
C ASN A 232 6.47 8.94 19.24
N ILE A 233 6.71 8.76 17.93
CA ILE A 233 6.39 9.76 16.90
C ILE A 233 4.87 9.83 16.70
N LYS A 234 4.21 8.67 16.69
CA LYS A 234 2.76 8.57 16.62
C LYS A 234 2.11 9.39 17.73
N ILE A 235 2.50 9.17 19.00
CA ILE A 235 1.87 9.82 20.16
C ILE A 235 2.01 11.34 20.04
N GLN A 236 3.19 11.83 19.67
CA GLN A 236 3.43 13.26 19.49
C GLN A 236 2.52 13.87 18.41
N LEU A 237 2.34 13.17 17.27
CA LEU A 237 1.46 13.63 16.20
C LEU A 237 -0.02 13.60 16.61
N ASP A 238 -0.46 12.51 17.21
CA ASP A 238 -1.86 12.33 17.61
C ASP A 238 -2.24 13.34 18.70
N ASP A 239 -1.36 13.59 19.67
CA ASP A 239 -1.54 14.59 20.73
C ASP A 239 -1.69 16.00 20.15
N TYR A 240 -0.85 16.35 19.17
CA TYR A 240 -0.94 17.65 18.49
C TYR A 240 -2.25 17.80 17.71
N ILE A 241 -2.65 16.74 16.99
CA ILE A 241 -3.91 16.74 16.24
C ILE A 241 -5.09 16.95 17.20
N GLU A 242 -5.14 16.19 18.29
CA GLU A 242 -6.29 16.20 19.19
C GLU A 242 -6.36 17.46 20.07
N LYS A 243 -5.24 17.93 20.61
CA LYS A 243 -5.23 19.08 21.53
C LYS A 243 -5.18 20.43 20.84
N THR A 244 -4.59 20.50 19.64
CA THR A 244 -4.38 21.78 18.95
C THR A 244 -5.21 21.89 17.69
N VAL A 245 -5.13 20.90 16.79
CA VAL A 245 -5.72 21.01 15.45
C VAL A 245 -7.24 20.85 15.48
N ILE A 246 -7.76 19.81 16.12
CA ILE A 246 -9.20 19.53 16.16
C ILE A 246 -9.99 20.70 16.76
N PRO A 247 -9.63 21.27 17.93
CA PRO A 247 -10.35 22.42 18.48
C PRO A 247 -10.42 23.61 17.52
N LEU A 248 -9.31 23.92 16.82
CA LEU A 248 -9.28 25.00 15.83
C LEU A 248 -10.16 24.69 14.62
N LEU A 249 -10.14 23.45 14.14
CA LEU A 249 -10.98 23.01 13.02
C LEU A 249 -12.47 23.07 13.35
N GLU A 250 -12.86 22.67 14.57
CA GLU A 250 -14.26 22.72 15.01
C GLU A 250 -14.76 24.15 15.24
N ASP A 251 -13.88 25.05 15.69
CA ASP A 251 -14.18 26.47 15.83
C ASP A 251 -14.16 27.24 14.49
N GLY A 252 -13.85 26.58 13.36
CA GLY A 252 -13.69 27.23 12.06
C GLY A 252 -12.51 28.21 12.00
N LYS A 253 -11.53 28.07 12.89
CA LYS A 253 -10.35 28.95 12.98
C LYS A 253 -9.22 28.47 12.05
N PRO A 254 -8.34 29.38 11.59
CA PRO A 254 -7.14 29.00 10.84
C PRO A 254 -6.27 28.02 11.63
N THR A 255 -5.78 26.99 10.94
CA THR A 255 -4.87 25.99 11.53
C THR A 255 -3.41 26.38 11.38
N PRO A 256 -2.54 26.00 12.34
CA PRO A 256 -1.10 26.25 12.25
C PRO A 256 -0.45 25.36 11.17
N ILE A 257 0.74 25.78 10.72
CA ILE A 257 1.68 25.06 9.80
C ILE A 257 1.16 24.92 8.36
N VAL A 258 -0.04 24.39 8.18
CA VAL A 258 -0.71 24.14 6.89
C VAL A 258 -2.20 24.47 6.97
N GLU A 259 -2.81 24.63 5.79
CA GLU A 259 -4.22 24.95 5.62
C GLU A 259 -5.13 23.82 6.15
N SER A 260 -6.32 24.19 6.64
CA SER A 260 -7.25 23.29 7.34
C SER A 260 -7.65 22.04 6.56
N GLN A 261 -7.77 22.14 5.23
CA GLN A 261 -8.08 21.00 4.37
C GLN A 261 -7.02 19.88 4.44
N TYR A 262 -5.75 20.24 4.64
CA TYR A 262 -4.66 19.26 4.71
C TYR A 262 -4.66 18.52 6.04
N TRP A 263 -5.12 19.18 7.11
CA TRP A 263 -5.35 18.54 8.40
C TRP A 263 -6.50 17.55 8.36
N ASP A 264 -7.62 17.91 7.73
CA ASP A 264 -8.73 16.96 7.56
C ASP A 264 -8.34 15.76 6.70
N LEU A 265 -7.56 15.97 5.63
CA LEU A 265 -6.98 14.88 4.84
C LEU A 265 -6.10 13.97 5.72
N LEU A 266 -5.24 14.56 6.55
CA LEU A 266 -4.36 13.82 7.44
C LEU A 266 -5.14 13.01 8.48
N ILE A 267 -6.19 13.58 9.09
CA ILE A 267 -7.08 12.91 10.04
C ILE A 267 -7.70 11.67 9.39
N ILE A 268 -8.23 11.82 8.17
CA ILE A 268 -8.85 10.69 7.45
C ILE A 268 -7.82 9.61 7.12
N ILE A 269 -6.68 9.96 6.51
CA ILE A 269 -5.64 8.96 6.16
C ILE A 269 -5.13 8.26 7.42
N ARG A 270 -4.91 9.01 8.50
CA ARG A 270 -4.33 8.48 9.72
C ARG A 270 -5.21 7.43 10.37
N ASN A 271 -6.51 7.69 10.44
CA ASN A 271 -7.46 6.83 11.15
C ASN A 271 -7.98 5.67 10.30
N THR A 272 -7.99 5.82 8.96
CA THR A 272 -8.57 4.79 8.06
C THR A 272 -7.53 3.89 7.39
N GLY A 273 -6.25 4.29 7.42
CA GLY A 273 -5.15 3.56 6.75
C GLY A 273 -5.32 3.44 5.23
N ARG A 274 -6.12 4.32 4.61
CA ARG A 274 -6.32 4.36 3.16
C ARG A 274 -5.06 4.82 2.45
N ARG A 275 -4.93 4.44 1.17
CA ARG A 275 -3.89 5.03 0.33
C ARG A 275 -4.26 6.49 0.08
N PHE A 276 -3.26 7.35 -0.07
CA PHE A 276 -3.49 8.74 -0.44
C PHE A 276 -4.35 8.86 -1.70
N GLU A 277 -4.10 8.00 -2.69
CA GLU A 277 -4.87 7.92 -3.93
C GLU A 277 -6.35 7.59 -3.70
N ASP A 278 -6.68 6.79 -2.68
CA ASP A 278 -8.07 6.48 -2.36
C ASP A 278 -8.75 7.70 -1.70
N ILE A 279 -8.01 8.48 -0.88
CA ILE A 279 -8.54 9.66 -0.18
C ILE A 279 -8.68 10.88 -1.09
N CYS A 280 -7.72 11.15 -1.97
CA CYS A 280 -7.77 12.34 -2.82
C CYS A 280 -8.87 12.29 -3.91
N HIS A 281 -9.46 11.11 -4.15
CA HIS A 281 -10.58 10.93 -5.08
C HIS A 281 -11.88 10.51 -4.38
N LEU A 282 -12.00 10.73 -3.05
CA LEU A 282 -13.30 10.64 -2.38
C LEU A 282 -14.27 11.63 -3.05
N ILE A 283 -15.51 11.21 -3.30
CA ILE A 283 -16.51 12.04 -3.97
C ILE A 283 -17.35 12.73 -2.89
N ALA A 284 -17.33 14.06 -2.85
CA ALA A 284 -18.10 14.83 -1.87
C ALA A 284 -19.59 14.90 -2.22
N GLU A 285 -19.90 15.00 -3.51
CA GLU A 285 -21.26 15.16 -4.00
C GLU A 285 -21.39 14.47 -5.36
N HIS A 286 -22.47 13.72 -5.55
CA HIS A 286 -22.76 13.02 -6.80
C HIS A 286 -24.28 12.94 -7.02
N GLU A 287 -24.72 12.85 -8.29
CA GLU A 287 -26.14 12.68 -8.64
C GLU A 287 -26.71 11.39 -8.01
N ASP A 288 -25.99 10.29 -8.19
CA ASP A 288 -26.19 9.05 -7.44
C ASP A 288 -25.55 9.16 -6.05
N LYS A 289 -26.38 9.35 -5.02
CA LYS A 289 -25.97 9.47 -3.60
C LYS A 289 -25.20 8.26 -3.07
N SER A 290 -25.39 7.08 -3.67
CA SER A 290 -24.67 5.86 -3.26
C SER A 290 -23.17 5.89 -3.60
N LYS A 291 -22.72 6.94 -4.33
CA LYS A 291 -21.31 7.18 -4.65
C LYS A 291 -20.66 8.27 -3.79
N GLU A 292 -21.42 8.93 -2.94
CA GLU A 292 -20.85 9.91 -2.00
C GLU A 292 -19.99 9.20 -0.95
N CYS A 293 -18.87 9.83 -0.60
CA CYS A 293 -17.85 9.21 0.23
C CYS A 293 -18.28 8.99 1.69
N LEU A 294 -19.19 9.82 2.21
CA LEU A 294 -19.76 9.65 3.54
C LEU A 294 -21.15 9.04 3.39
N GLN A 295 -21.31 7.85 3.94
CA GLN A 295 -22.57 7.12 3.97
C GLN A 295 -22.92 6.80 5.42
N TYR A 296 -24.16 6.40 5.64
CA TYR A 296 -24.63 5.92 6.93
C TYR A 296 -25.26 4.56 6.72
N ASP A 297 -25.03 3.63 7.64
CA ASP A 297 -25.74 2.36 7.63
C ASP A 297 -27.16 2.50 8.22
N LEU A 298 -27.85 1.38 8.41
CA LEU A 298 -29.22 1.36 8.92
C LEU A 298 -29.30 1.79 10.40
N ASP A 299 -28.21 1.65 11.14
CA ASP A 299 -28.12 2.03 12.55
C ASP A 299 -27.70 3.51 12.70
N GLY A 300 -27.47 4.21 11.59
CA GLY A 300 -27.03 5.61 11.57
C GLY A 300 -25.53 5.77 11.78
N ASP A 301 -24.76 4.69 11.69
CA ASP A 301 -23.32 4.72 11.88
C ASP A 301 -22.59 5.18 10.60
N PRO A 302 -21.59 6.07 10.72
CA PRO A 302 -20.89 6.60 9.56
C PRO A 302 -19.99 5.55 8.90
N MET A 303 -20.06 5.51 7.57
CA MET A 303 -19.34 4.61 6.68
C MET A 303 -18.57 5.41 5.64
N LEU A 304 -17.29 5.10 5.44
CA LEU A 304 -16.50 5.64 4.33
C LEU A 304 -16.67 4.75 3.09
N TYR A 305 -17.23 5.32 2.03
CA TYR A 305 -17.31 4.68 0.71
C TYR A 305 -16.10 5.05 -0.16
N LEU A 306 -15.53 4.02 -0.81
CA LEU A 306 -14.45 4.15 -1.77
C LEU A 306 -14.89 3.62 -3.13
N ASP A 307 -14.78 4.49 -4.12
CA ASP A 307 -15.06 4.20 -5.53
C ASP A 307 -13.87 3.46 -6.17
N HIS A 308 -14.12 2.25 -6.68
CA HIS A 308 -13.10 1.39 -7.28
C HIS A 308 -12.56 1.86 -8.64
N ARG A 309 -13.21 2.82 -9.33
CA ARG A 309 -12.81 3.29 -10.67
C ARG A 309 -11.36 3.79 -10.72
N ILE A 310 -10.97 4.54 -9.69
CA ILE A 310 -9.60 5.07 -9.54
C ILE A 310 -8.87 4.38 -8.39
N ALA A 311 -9.58 3.97 -7.34
CA ALA A 311 -8.96 3.36 -6.17
C ALA A 311 -8.30 2.01 -6.52
N LYS A 312 -7.23 1.67 -5.80
CA LYS A 312 -6.51 0.40 -6.01
C LYS A 312 -7.19 -0.76 -5.28
N ILE A 313 -8.49 -0.89 -5.48
CA ILE A 313 -9.36 -1.92 -4.92
C ILE A 313 -10.14 -2.57 -6.06
N PRO A 314 -10.40 -3.89 -6.01
CA PRO A 314 -11.03 -4.60 -7.12
C PRO A 314 -12.54 -4.35 -7.23
N LYS A 315 -13.15 -3.80 -6.17
CA LYS A 315 -14.57 -3.53 -6.04
C LYS A 315 -14.76 -2.39 -5.03
N ASP A 316 -15.94 -1.79 -5.06
CA ASP A 316 -16.34 -0.80 -4.08
C ASP A 316 -16.17 -1.33 -2.66
N LEU A 317 -15.72 -0.45 -1.78
CA LEU A 317 -15.46 -0.78 -0.39
C LEU A 317 -16.15 0.24 0.51
N ARG A 318 -16.91 -0.27 1.47
CA ARG A 318 -17.48 0.51 2.58
C ARG A 318 -16.75 0.14 3.85
N ILE A 319 -16.32 1.16 4.59
CA ILE A 319 -15.50 0.99 5.79
C ILE A 319 -16.24 1.62 6.97
N PRO A 320 -16.50 0.87 8.06
CA PRO A 320 -17.12 1.43 9.25
C PRO A 320 -16.19 2.41 9.95
N LEU A 321 -16.74 3.57 10.30
CA LEU A 321 -16.03 4.62 11.02
C LEU A 321 -16.44 4.73 12.48
N THR A 322 -17.49 4.02 12.94
CA THR A 322 -18.12 4.14 14.27
C THR A 322 -17.14 4.24 15.45
N HIS A 323 -16.04 3.48 15.38
CA HIS A 323 -15.06 3.35 16.45
C HIS A 323 -14.00 4.48 16.49
N LEU A 324 -13.99 5.39 15.52
CA LEU A 324 -12.96 6.42 15.34
C LEU A 324 -13.33 7.73 16.05
N LYS A 325 -13.45 7.66 17.38
CA LYS A 325 -13.91 8.76 18.23
C LYS A 325 -12.75 9.51 18.90
N ASP A 326 -12.91 10.83 19.08
CA ASP A 326 -12.03 11.66 19.90
C ASP A 326 -12.31 11.50 21.41
N SER A 327 -11.52 12.15 22.26
CA SER A 327 -11.73 12.20 23.72
C SER A 327 -13.10 12.75 24.16
N LYS A 328 -13.85 13.42 23.29
CA LYS A 328 -15.21 13.92 23.54
C LYS A 328 -16.30 12.99 23.00
N GLY A 329 -15.93 11.87 22.37
CA GLY A 329 -16.85 10.89 21.79
C GLY A 329 -17.33 11.22 20.37
N ASN A 330 -16.81 12.27 19.73
CA ASN A 330 -17.19 12.64 18.36
C ASN A 330 -16.40 11.83 17.33
N ASN A 331 -17.02 11.44 16.23
CA ASN A 331 -16.34 10.72 15.16
C ASN A 331 -15.38 11.66 14.39
N MET A 332 -14.07 11.47 14.57
CA MET A 332 -13.06 12.37 14.01
C MET A 332 -13.06 12.39 12.47
N VAL A 333 -13.31 11.23 11.86
CA VAL A 333 -13.25 11.06 10.39
C VAL A 333 -14.50 11.64 9.74
N GLU A 334 -15.67 11.34 10.30
CA GLU A 334 -16.94 11.92 9.85
C GLU A 334 -16.90 13.44 9.93
N ARG A 335 -16.50 14.01 11.08
CA ARG A 335 -16.37 15.46 11.28
C ARG A 335 -15.41 16.08 10.27
N ALA A 336 -14.27 15.42 10.00
CA ALA A 336 -13.30 15.88 9.01
C ALA A 336 -13.89 15.90 7.58
N ILE A 337 -14.67 14.87 7.22
CA ILE A 337 -15.35 14.83 5.92
C ILE A 337 -16.41 15.92 5.83
N LEU A 338 -17.27 16.08 6.83
CA LEU A 338 -18.32 17.11 6.85
C LEU A 338 -17.75 18.53 6.74
N ARG A 339 -16.70 18.85 7.51
CA ARG A 339 -15.99 20.14 7.38
C ARG A 339 -15.47 20.35 5.97
N GLN A 340 -14.86 19.32 5.39
CA GLN A 340 -14.28 19.44 4.06
C GLN A 340 -15.36 19.55 2.98
N ILE A 341 -16.51 18.87 3.10
CA ILE A 341 -17.68 19.03 2.23
C ILE A 341 -18.12 20.50 2.24
N ASP A 342 -18.25 21.11 3.43
CA ASP A 342 -18.65 22.52 3.53
C ASP A 342 -17.63 23.46 2.87
N ARG A 343 -16.32 23.22 3.04
CA ARG A 343 -15.27 24.05 2.40
C ARG A 343 -15.32 23.99 0.88
N VAL A 344 -15.65 22.85 0.30
CA VAL A 344 -15.63 22.65 -1.16
C VAL A 344 -16.99 22.81 -1.82
N LYS A 345 -18.07 23.09 -1.08
CA LYS A 345 -19.45 23.14 -1.62
C LYS A 345 -19.61 24.04 -2.85
N ASN A 346 -18.89 25.17 -2.88
CA ASN A 346 -18.96 26.16 -3.95
C ASN A 346 -17.85 26.00 -5.01
N LEU A 347 -16.99 24.99 -4.89
CA LEU A 347 -15.97 24.73 -5.90
C LEU A 347 -16.56 23.96 -7.08
N PRO A 348 -16.19 24.30 -8.33
CA PRO A 348 -16.62 23.53 -9.49
C PRO A 348 -16.10 22.08 -9.44
N PRO A 349 -16.68 21.17 -10.23
CA PRO A 349 -16.17 19.81 -10.36
C PRO A 349 -14.75 19.80 -10.95
N ALA A 350 -14.05 18.70 -10.73
CA ALA A 350 -12.82 18.39 -11.44
C ALA A 350 -13.11 18.17 -12.94
N PRO A 351 -12.09 18.13 -13.81
CA PRO A 351 -12.28 18.15 -15.27
C PRO A 351 -12.86 16.85 -15.84
N ASP A 352 -12.96 15.80 -15.04
CA ASP A 352 -13.71 14.56 -15.34
C ASP A 352 -15.18 14.63 -14.93
N GLY A 353 -15.64 15.76 -14.40
CA GLY A 353 -17.01 15.98 -13.93
C GLY A 353 -17.24 15.66 -12.45
N TYR A 354 -16.25 15.09 -11.74
CA TYR A 354 -16.46 14.65 -10.36
C TYR A 354 -16.15 15.75 -9.33
N LYS A 355 -17.03 15.90 -8.33
CA LYS A 355 -16.83 16.83 -7.20
C LYS A 355 -16.03 16.13 -6.09
N TYR A 356 -14.71 15.96 -6.29
CA TYR A 356 -13.85 15.34 -5.28
C TYR A 356 -13.78 16.14 -3.97
N LEU A 357 -13.78 15.46 -2.82
CA LEU A 357 -13.70 16.04 -1.48
C LEU A 357 -12.44 16.89 -1.27
N PHE A 358 -11.31 16.39 -1.77
CA PHE A 358 -10.02 17.07 -1.69
C PHE A 358 -9.62 17.64 -3.04
N ARG A 359 -10.25 18.77 -3.39
CA ARG A 359 -9.98 19.52 -4.62
C ARG A 359 -9.62 20.97 -4.32
N GLU A 360 -8.75 21.53 -5.14
CA GLU A 360 -8.24 22.89 -4.99
C GLU A 360 -8.22 23.64 -6.34
N ILE A 361 -8.43 24.95 -6.27
CA ILE A 361 -8.24 25.82 -7.44
C ILE A 361 -6.76 25.83 -7.79
N LYS A 362 -6.47 25.57 -9.05
CA LYS A 362 -5.11 25.50 -9.54
C LYS A 362 -4.53 26.90 -9.68
N MET A 363 -3.40 27.11 -9.00
CA MET A 363 -2.68 28.38 -9.03
C MET A 363 -1.44 28.29 -9.93
N ASP A 364 -1.26 29.28 -10.79
CA ASP A 364 -0.02 29.53 -11.49
C ASP A 364 0.94 30.29 -10.58
N ASN A 365 1.80 29.51 -9.91
CA ASN A 365 2.85 30.02 -9.05
C ASN A 365 4.17 30.28 -9.80
N ARG A 366 4.16 30.39 -11.14
CA ARG A 366 5.38 30.58 -11.97
C ARG A 366 5.95 32.02 -11.89
N GLY A 367 5.35 32.94 -11.13
CA GLY A 367 5.72 34.36 -10.94
C GLY A 367 6.54 34.69 -9.67
N LEU A 368 6.85 35.98 -9.47
CA LEU A 368 7.21 36.57 -8.18
C LEU A 368 6.01 37.43 -7.78
N GLY A 369 5.13 36.92 -6.92
CA GLY A 369 3.84 37.52 -6.57
C GLY A 369 2.84 36.47 -6.10
N GLU A 370 1.64 36.90 -5.72
CA GLU A 370 0.52 36.00 -5.39
C GLU A 370 0.17 35.13 -6.61
N GLY A 371 -0.12 33.85 -6.37
CA GLY A 371 -0.44 32.88 -7.42
C GLY A 371 -1.65 33.33 -8.22
N LYS A 372 -1.57 33.27 -9.55
CA LYS A 372 -2.72 33.60 -10.41
C LYS A 372 -3.59 32.37 -10.60
N VAL A 373 -4.91 32.51 -10.46
CA VAL A 373 -5.85 31.44 -10.77
C VAL A 373 -5.66 31.01 -12.23
N ILE A 374 -5.53 29.71 -12.47
CA ILE A 374 -5.54 29.16 -13.83
C ILE A 374 -6.98 28.99 -14.26
N LEU A 375 -7.33 29.60 -15.38
CA LEU A 375 -8.66 29.55 -15.97
C LEU A 375 -8.66 28.58 -17.16
N ASP A 376 -9.81 27.95 -17.41
CA ASP A 376 -10.05 27.15 -18.60
C ASP A 376 -10.37 28.00 -19.83
N ARG A 377 -10.73 27.37 -20.95
CA ARG A 377 -11.09 28.05 -22.20
C ARG A 377 -12.36 28.91 -22.07
N GLU A 378 -13.21 28.62 -21.10
CA GLU A 378 -14.47 29.32 -20.80
C GLU A 378 -14.31 30.34 -19.67
N ASN A 379 -13.06 30.61 -19.25
CA ASN A 379 -12.70 31.55 -18.20
C ASN A 379 -13.14 31.13 -16.78
N ASN A 380 -13.39 29.84 -16.55
CA ASN A 380 -13.71 29.28 -15.23
C ASN A 380 -12.44 28.80 -14.50
N PRO A 381 -12.37 28.91 -13.16
CA PRO A 381 -11.26 28.37 -12.38
C PRO A 381 -11.07 26.87 -12.58
N ILE A 382 -9.87 26.47 -13.01
CA ILE A 382 -9.49 25.06 -13.08
C ILE A 382 -9.33 24.51 -11.67
N VAL A 383 -10.08 23.46 -11.36
CA VAL A 383 -9.98 22.72 -10.10
C VAL A 383 -9.37 21.35 -10.37
N ASP A 384 -8.42 20.94 -9.53
CA ASP A 384 -7.78 19.62 -9.58
C ASP A 384 -7.81 18.98 -8.17
N SER A 385 -7.73 17.65 -8.11
CA SER A 385 -7.52 16.94 -6.85
C SER A 385 -6.17 17.32 -6.22
N ILE A 386 -6.09 17.34 -4.88
CA ILE A 386 -4.83 17.61 -4.17
C ILE A 386 -3.70 16.68 -4.65
N SER A 387 -2.56 17.29 -4.96
CA SER A 387 -1.38 16.60 -5.52
C SER A 387 -0.67 15.72 -4.50
N TYR A 388 -0.34 14.47 -4.90
CA TYR A 388 0.48 13.55 -4.09
C TYR A 388 1.81 14.18 -3.67
N SER A 389 2.49 14.83 -4.62
CA SER A 389 3.82 15.38 -4.36
C SER A 389 3.75 16.58 -3.42
N THR A 390 2.69 17.39 -3.54
CA THR A 390 2.46 18.53 -2.63
C THR A 390 2.26 18.03 -1.21
N PHE A 391 1.37 17.04 -1.03
CA PHE A 391 1.05 16.50 0.29
C PHE A 391 2.21 15.70 0.89
N ASN A 392 2.71 14.70 0.16
CA ASN A 392 3.60 13.68 0.72
C ASN A 392 5.09 14.08 0.67
N THR A 393 5.58 14.73 -0.39
CA THR A 393 7.03 14.87 -0.61
C THR A 393 7.56 16.28 -0.50
N ASN A 394 6.76 17.30 -0.81
CA ASN A 394 7.30 18.64 -1.07
C ASN A 394 6.91 19.68 -0.01
N ILE A 395 5.67 19.64 0.49
CA ILE A 395 5.13 20.76 1.28
C ILE A 395 4.51 20.27 2.58
N VAL A 396 3.37 19.56 2.52
CA VAL A 396 2.50 19.40 3.70
C VAL A 396 3.15 18.53 4.78
N LEU A 397 3.35 17.23 4.53
CA LEU A 397 3.96 16.33 5.51
C LEU A 397 5.37 16.78 5.93
N PRO A 398 6.25 17.22 5.01
CA PRO A 398 7.55 17.76 5.41
C PRO A 398 7.47 18.96 6.35
N LYS A 399 6.56 19.92 6.09
CA LYS A 399 6.36 21.07 6.99
C LYS A 399 5.87 20.63 8.37
N ILE A 400 4.82 19.79 8.39
CA ILE A 400 4.29 19.21 9.63
C ILE A 400 5.40 18.52 10.43
N CYS A 401 6.23 17.69 9.80
CA CYS A 401 7.30 16.96 10.48
C CYS A 401 8.43 17.87 10.99
N ASN A 402 8.66 19.03 10.36
CA ASN A 402 9.72 19.95 10.75
C ASN A 402 9.28 20.97 11.81
N GLU A 403 8.02 21.39 11.79
CA GLU A 403 7.48 22.44 12.67
C GLU A 403 6.83 21.87 13.93
N ILE A 404 6.32 20.64 13.88
CA ILE A 404 5.98 19.87 15.08
C ILE A 404 7.27 19.20 15.53
N PRO A 405 7.61 19.19 16.83
CA PRO A 405 8.82 18.56 17.33
C PRO A 405 8.70 17.02 17.31
N LEU A 406 8.40 16.42 16.15
CA LEU A 406 8.37 14.96 15.90
C LEU A 406 9.79 14.40 15.95
N LYS A 407 10.29 14.30 17.18
CA LYS A 407 11.67 13.95 17.47
C LYS A 407 11.75 12.47 17.81
N ASN A 408 12.70 11.81 17.15
CA ASN A 408 13.16 10.50 17.55
C ASN A 408 13.80 10.56 18.94
N ILE A 409 14.09 9.38 19.52
CA ILE A 409 14.77 9.26 20.81
C ILE A 409 16.15 9.96 20.78
N ASP A 410 16.82 9.95 19.63
CA ASP A 410 18.09 10.63 19.37
C ASP A 410 17.93 12.13 19.02
N SER A 411 16.74 12.70 19.21
CA SER A 411 16.37 14.09 18.85
C SER A 411 16.40 14.43 17.35
N SER A 412 16.63 13.46 16.46
CA SER A 412 16.55 13.69 15.01
C SER A 412 15.10 13.84 14.53
N ILE A 413 14.87 14.65 13.49
CA ILE A 413 13.54 14.87 12.90
C ILE A 413 13.11 13.61 12.14
N TYR A 414 11.93 13.09 12.46
CA TYR A 414 11.37 11.95 11.75
C TYR A 414 10.46 12.39 10.60
N GLN A 415 10.77 11.95 9.38
CA GLN A 415 9.97 12.25 8.19
C GLN A 415 8.92 11.16 7.95
N ILE A 416 7.65 11.53 8.09
CA ILE A 416 6.51 10.62 7.85
C ILE A 416 6.16 10.63 6.36
N SER A 417 5.84 9.45 5.83
CA SER A 417 5.19 9.29 4.52
C SER A 417 3.79 8.73 4.64
N THR A 418 2.92 9.10 3.70
CA THR A 418 1.50 8.68 3.62
C THR A 418 1.28 7.19 3.79
N HIS A 419 2.14 6.34 3.23
CA HIS A 419 1.98 4.89 3.31
C HIS A 419 2.29 4.33 4.71
N GLN A 420 3.02 5.08 5.56
CA GLN A 420 3.28 4.64 6.93
C GLN A 420 2.03 4.71 7.79
N PHE A 421 1.11 5.64 7.55
CA PHE A 421 -0.18 5.66 8.24
C PHE A 421 -0.96 4.36 8.03
N ARG A 422 -0.99 3.87 6.80
CA ARG A 422 -1.56 2.56 6.49
C ARG A 422 -0.86 1.43 7.24
N HIS A 423 0.47 1.45 7.30
CA HIS A 423 1.20 0.45 8.06
C HIS A 423 0.93 0.53 9.57
N THR A 424 0.77 1.75 10.11
CA THR A 424 0.41 1.99 11.50
C THR A 424 -0.95 1.40 11.81
N VAL A 425 -2.00 1.75 11.05
CA VAL A 425 -3.37 1.22 11.25
C VAL A 425 -3.38 -0.31 11.14
N ALA A 426 -2.71 -0.87 10.13
CA ALA A 426 -2.61 -2.32 9.98
C ALA A 426 -1.97 -2.99 11.21
N THR A 427 -0.94 -2.37 11.78
CA THR A 427 -0.23 -2.90 12.96
C THR A 427 -1.08 -2.72 14.21
N GLU A 428 -1.76 -1.59 14.39
CA GLU A 428 -2.66 -1.33 15.52
C GLU A 428 -3.85 -2.29 15.56
N MET A 429 -4.44 -2.62 14.40
CA MET A 429 -5.49 -3.63 14.33
C MET A 429 -4.98 -5.01 14.74
N ILE A 430 -3.75 -5.38 14.35
CA ILE A 430 -3.13 -6.64 14.80
C ILE A 430 -2.86 -6.60 16.31
N ASP A 431 -2.38 -5.47 16.82
CA ASP A 431 -2.11 -5.26 18.25
C ASP A 431 -3.37 -5.40 19.09
N ALA A 432 -4.50 -4.92 18.58
CA ALA A 432 -5.81 -5.04 19.19
C ALA A 432 -6.45 -6.44 19.03
N GLY A 433 -5.78 -7.38 18.34
CA GLY A 433 -6.29 -8.74 18.15
C GLY A 433 -7.34 -8.88 17.05
N VAL A 434 -7.48 -7.91 16.15
CA VAL A 434 -8.42 -7.99 15.03
C VAL A 434 -8.00 -9.09 14.06
N ASP A 435 -8.98 -9.87 13.59
CA ASP A 435 -8.74 -10.96 12.64
C ASP A 435 -8.04 -10.48 11.35
N ILE A 436 -7.10 -11.28 10.86
CA ILE A 436 -6.26 -10.94 9.71
C ILE A 436 -7.05 -10.81 8.40
N TYR A 437 -8.18 -11.51 8.24
CA TYR A 437 -9.07 -11.33 7.09
C TYR A 437 -9.89 -10.07 7.23
N ALA A 438 -10.37 -9.75 8.43
CA ALA A 438 -11.01 -8.46 8.68
C ALA A 438 -10.05 -7.31 8.32
N ILE A 439 -8.77 -7.40 8.70
CA ILE A 439 -7.74 -6.43 8.30
C ILE A 439 -7.51 -6.44 6.78
N LYS A 440 -7.47 -7.62 6.14
CA LYS A 440 -7.32 -7.73 4.67
C LYS A 440 -8.46 -7.01 3.95
N GLU A 441 -9.71 -7.24 4.35
CA GLU A 441 -10.90 -6.61 3.76
C GLU A 441 -10.93 -5.12 4.08
N PHE A 442 -10.74 -4.75 5.36
CA PHE A 442 -10.65 -3.36 5.79
C PHE A 442 -9.62 -2.61 4.97
N LEU A 443 -8.40 -3.13 4.81
CA LEU A 443 -7.33 -2.50 4.03
C LEU A 443 -7.51 -2.62 2.52
N GLY A 444 -8.35 -3.52 2.00
CA GLY A 444 -8.46 -3.81 0.57
C GLY A 444 -7.19 -4.47 0.01
N HIS A 445 -6.64 -5.46 0.71
CA HIS A 445 -5.55 -6.30 0.20
C HIS A 445 -6.09 -7.42 -0.70
N SER A 446 -5.45 -7.61 -1.86
CA SER A 446 -5.84 -8.66 -2.82
C SER A 446 -5.55 -10.08 -2.32
N SER A 447 -4.60 -10.25 -1.39
CA SER A 447 -4.25 -11.54 -0.82
C SER A 447 -3.91 -11.45 0.66
N ILE A 448 -4.11 -12.55 1.37
CA ILE A 448 -3.77 -12.65 2.80
C ILE A 448 -2.27 -12.54 3.05
N ALA A 449 -1.44 -13.04 2.11
CA ALA A 449 0.01 -12.96 2.18
C ALA A 449 0.55 -11.52 2.28
N MET A 450 -0.18 -10.53 1.75
CA MET A 450 0.16 -9.12 1.94
C MET A 450 -0.05 -8.67 3.40
N THR A 451 -1.11 -9.13 4.03
CA THR A 451 -1.42 -8.82 5.44
C THR A 451 -0.51 -9.58 6.41
N GLU A 452 -0.11 -10.82 6.09
CA GLU A 452 0.81 -11.62 6.89
C GLU A 452 2.16 -10.94 7.16
N LYS A 453 2.59 -10.03 6.27
CA LYS A 453 3.81 -9.25 6.48
C LYS A 453 3.77 -8.38 7.73
N TYR A 454 2.59 -7.91 8.13
CA TYR A 454 2.42 -7.12 9.35
C TYR A 454 2.55 -7.97 10.61
N ILE A 455 2.20 -9.27 10.55
CA ILE A 455 2.43 -10.21 11.65
C ILE A 455 3.91 -10.36 11.93
N LYS A 456 4.75 -10.44 10.89
CA LYS A 456 6.22 -10.50 11.07
C LYS A 456 6.73 -9.26 11.80
N VAL A 457 6.22 -8.07 11.46
CA VAL A 457 6.57 -6.81 12.13
C VAL A 457 6.13 -6.83 13.59
N TYR A 458 4.89 -7.26 13.87
CA TYR A 458 4.35 -7.42 15.21
C TYR A 458 5.22 -8.35 16.07
N GLN A 459 5.53 -9.54 15.57
CA GLN A 459 6.35 -10.53 16.27
C GLN A 459 7.76 -10.00 16.57
N GLN A 460 8.38 -9.28 15.63
CA GLN A 460 9.69 -8.68 15.83
C GLN A 460 9.64 -7.60 16.93
N ARG A 461 8.59 -6.77 16.93
CA ARG A 461 8.41 -5.72 17.95
C ARG A 461 8.18 -6.32 19.34
N LEU A 462 7.28 -7.29 19.47
CA LEU A 462 7.03 -8.00 20.73
C LEU A 462 8.29 -8.65 21.30
N LYS A 463 9.07 -9.34 20.45
CA LYS A 463 10.33 -9.97 20.88
C LYS A 463 11.32 -8.93 21.41
N LYS A 464 11.43 -7.78 20.74
CA LYS A 464 12.29 -6.68 21.16
C LYS A 464 11.85 -6.10 22.50
N GLU A 465 10.57 -5.77 22.65
CA GLU A 465 10.01 -5.23 23.90
C GLU A 465 10.14 -6.22 25.06
N PHE A 466 9.88 -7.51 24.81
CA PHE A 466 10.04 -8.56 25.82
C PHE A 466 11.50 -8.66 26.26
N LYS A 467 12.46 -8.70 25.33
CA LYS A 467 13.89 -8.73 25.65
C LYS A 467 14.34 -7.48 26.42
N GLU A 468 13.90 -6.30 26.01
CA GLU A 468 14.23 -5.03 26.69
C GLU A 468 13.68 -4.99 28.11
N LYS A 469 12.41 -5.36 28.32
CA LYS A 469 11.80 -5.41 29.66
C LYS A 469 12.46 -6.46 30.55
N LEU A 470 12.70 -7.66 30.02
CA LEU A 470 13.34 -8.74 30.77
C LEU A 470 14.77 -8.37 31.17
N SER A 471 15.53 -7.70 30.29
CA SER A 471 16.89 -7.24 30.59
C SER A 471 16.95 -6.30 31.81
N LYS A 472 15.89 -5.52 32.03
CA LYS A 472 15.74 -4.57 33.15
C LYS A 472 15.08 -5.17 34.39
N SER A 473 14.68 -6.44 34.36
CA SER A 473 14.03 -7.11 35.50
C SER A 473 15.03 -7.92 36.33
N ASP A 474 14.77 -8.09 37.63
CA ASP A 474 15.58 -8.91 38.53
C ASP A 474 15.27 -10.42 38.41
N ALA A 475 14.45 -10.82 37.44
CA ALA A 475 14.06 -12.22 37.21
C ALA A 475 15.22 -13.03 36.57
N THR A 476 16.20 -13.41 37.38
CA THR A 476 17.39 -14.17 37.00
C THR A 476 17.08 -15.54 36.38
N ASP A 477 16.04 -16.24 36.86
CA ASP A 477 15.70 -17.58 36.37
C ASP A 477 15.20 -17.56 34.93
N ILE A 478 14.40 -16.54 34.55
CA ILE A 478 13.90 -16.37 33.18
C ILE A 478 15.01 -15.90 32.23
N LYS A 479 16.00 -15.14 32.75
CA LYS A 479 17.18 -14.72 31.98
C LYS A 479 18.06 -15.91 31.61
N ASN A 480 18.20 -16.90 32.49
CA ASN A 480 19.05 -18.08 32.28
C ASN A 480 18.42 -19.12 31.34
N ASP A 481 17.08 -19.20 31.29
CA ASP A 481 16.34 -20.11 30.40
C ASP A 481 16.12 -19.60 28.97
N LEU A 482 16.53 -18.35 28.67
CA LEU A 482 16.54 -17.83 27.30
C LEU A 482 17.72 -18.42 26.52
N GLN A 483 17.60 -19.67 26.07
CA GLN A 483 18.53 -20.23 25.09
C GLN A 483 18.60 -19.33 23.84
N GLU A 484 19.83 -19.07 23.38
CA GLU A 484 20.07 -18.38 22.14
C GLU A 484 19.57 -19.20 20.94
N GLN A 485 18.72 -18.55 20.14
CA GLN A 485 18.33 -18.87 18.76
C GLN A 485 17.45 -20.12 18.50
N VAL A 486 16.24 -19.83 18.00
CA VAL A 486 15.80 -20.41 16.73
C VAL A 486 15.43 -19.25 15.80
N GLN A 487 16.18 -19.08 14.70
CA GLN A 487 15.67 -18.37 13.53
C GLN A 487 14.44 -19.14 13.02
N LEU A 488 13.25 -18.75 13.46
CA LEU A 488 11.99 -19.24 12.92
C LEU A 488 11.79 -18.63 11.53
N TYR A 489 12.43 -19.22 10.51
CA TYR A 489 12.24 -18.86 9.11
C TYR A 489 11.00 -19.50 8.47
N ASP A 490 10.17 -20.20 9.24
CA ASP A 490 8.99 -20.87 8.69
C ASP A 490 7.75 -20.63 9.54
N ASN A 491 6.65 -20.26 8.88
CA ASN A 491 5.36 -19.89 9.48
C ASN A 491 4.64 -21.07 10.19
N LYS A 492 5.36 -22.12 10.59
CA LYS A 492 4.84 -23.27 11.35
C LYS A 492 4.29 -22.88 12.72
N TRP A 493 4.83 -21.85 13.36
CA TRP A 493 4.32 -21.41 14.67
C TRP A 493 2.92 -20.78 14.57
N VAL A 494 2.61 -20.08 13.47
CA VAL A 494 1.27 -19.51 13.23
C VAL A 494 0.23 -20.60 12.97
N LYS A 495 0.62 -21.72 12.35
CA LYS A 495 -0.27 -22.89 12.20
C LYS A 495 -0.61 -23.59 13.52
N ASN A 496 0.24 -23.46 14.53
CA ASN A 496 0.13 -24.23 15.78
C ASN A 496 -0.40 -23.45 16.99
N LYS A 497 -0.67 -22.15 16.89
CA LYS A 497 -1.18 -21.35 18.03
C LYS A 497 -2.50 -20.60 17.82
N ILE A 498 -3.19 -20.78 16.71
CA ILE A 498 -4.63 -20.44 16.60
C ILE A 498 -5.46 -21.66 17.00
N ILE A 499 -5.20 -22.16 18.21
CA ILE A 499 -6.09 -23.10 18.91
C ILE A 499 -6.95 -22.21 19.79
N GLY A 500 -8.19 -21.93 19.38
CA GLY A 500 -9.18 -21.41 20.31
C GLY A 500 -9.47 -22.52 21.31
N VAL A 501 -9.19 -22.29 22.59
CA VAL A 501 -9.68 -23.19 23.65
C VAL A 501 -11.13 -22.78 23.88
N PHE A 502 -12.06 -23.55 23.31
CA PHE A 502 -13.50 -23.31 23.50
C PHE A 502 -13.97 -24.09 24.72
N GLU A 503 -14.55 -23.40 25.69
CA GLU A 503 -15.16 -24.06 26.85
C GLU A 503 -16.49 -24.73 26.46
N LEU A 504 -16.66 -25.99 26.85
CA LEU A 504 -17.85 -26.82 26.61
C LEU A 504 -18.63 -27.09 27.91
N GLY A 505 -18.24 -26.47 29.03
CA GLY A 505 -18.81 -26.67 30.36
C GLY A 505 -18.17 -27.83 31.13
N ASP A 506 -18.10 -29.01 30.52
CA ASP A 506 -17.53 -30.24 31.09
C ASP A 506 -16.12 -30.56 30.57
N GLY A 507 -15.46 -29.55 29.97
CA GLY A 507 -14.13 -29.62 29.39
C GLY A 507 -13.96 -28.60 28.28
N CYS A 508 -12.82 -28.64 27.60
CA CYS A 508 -12.49 -27.72 26.52
C CYS A 508 -12.22 -28.45 25.20
N CYS A 509 -12.47 -27.75 24.09
CA CYS A 509 -12.11 -28.17 22.75
C CYS A 509 -10.86 -27.43 22.26
N GLU A 510 -9.87 -28.17 21.74
CA GLU A 510 -8.69 -27.61 21.09
C GLU A 510 -8.75 -27.71 19.56
N HIS A 511 -9.94 -27.69 18.98
CA HIS A 511 -10.09 -27.69 17.53
C HIS A 511 -9.54 -26.37 16.94
N PRO A 512 -8.63 -26.40 15.96
CA PRO A 512 -8.10 -25.19 15.34
C PRO A 512 -9.23 -24.39 14.67
N TYR A 513 -9.16 -23.07 14.72
CA TYR A 513 -10.17 -22.15 14.16
C TYR A 513 -10.39 -22.28 12.63
N LYS A 514 -9.64 -23.15 11.93
CA LYS A 514 -9.73 -23.34 10.47
C LYS A 514 -9.61 -24.81 10.04
N MET A 515 -10.68 -25.59 10.20
CA MET A 515 -11.05 -26.64 9.26
C MET A 515 -12.59 -26.65 9.10
N PRO A 516 -13.16 -26.85 7.89
CA PRO A 516 -14.60 -26.69 7.66
C PRO A 516 -15.46 -27.89 8.06
N SER A 517 -14.94 -28.88 8.79
CA SER A 517 -15.58 -30.20 8.91
C SER A 517 -15.55 -30.79 10.32
N CYS A 518 -16.00 -30.04 11.32
CA CYS A 518 -16.38 -30.64 12.60
C CYS A 518 -17.89 -30.96 12.57
N PRO A 519 -18.31 -32.24 12.50
CA PRO A 519 -19.71 -32.60 12.71
C PRO A 519 -20.03 -32.37 14.19
N HIS A 520 -20.66 -31.23 14.52
CA HIS A 520 -20.89 -30.74 15.88
C HIS A 520 -21.77 -31.63 16.80
N MET A 521 -22.07 -32.87 16.42
CA MET A 521 -22.97 -33.78 17.13
C MET A 521 -22.26 -34.74 18.13
N ALA A 522 -20.92 -34.81 18.14
CA ALA A 522 -20.16 -35.81 18.93
C ALA A 522 -19.16 -35.21 19.95
N CYS A 523 -19.41 -33.99 20.44
CA CYS A 523 -18.45 -33.25 21.26
C CYS A 523 -18.21 -33.84 22.67
N LYS A 524 -19.05 -34.76 23.17
CA LYS A 524 -18.90 -35.36 24.51
C LYS A 524 -17.67 -36.27 24.62
N THR A 525 -17.38 -37.08 23.61
CA THR A 525 -16.28 -38.06 23.60
C THR A 525 -15.24 -37.80 22.50
N CYS A 526 -15.23 -36.57 21.97
CA CYS A 526 -14.35 -36.17 20.87
C CYS A 526 -12.87 -36.33 21.21
N VAL A 527 -12.08 -36.82 20.23
CA VAL A 527 -10.62 -37.00 20.33
C VAL A 527 -9.86 -35.71 20.67
N LYS A 528 -10.43 -34.54 20.38
CA LYS A 528 -9.83 -33.23 20.64
C LYS A 528 -10.23 -32.63 22.00
N LYS A 529 -10.99 -33.37 22.82
CA LYS A 529 -11.44 -32.90 24.13
C LYS A 529 -10.31 -32.98 25.17
N LYS A 530 -10.22 -31.94 25.99
CA LYS A 530 -9.40 -31.91 27.20
C LYS A 530 -10.25 -31.56 28.40
N ILE A 531 -10.02 -32.23 29.51
CA ILE A 531 -10.74 -31.99 30.76
C ILE A 531 -9.70 -31.65 31.81
N TYR A 532 -9.78 -30.42 32.32
CA TYR A 532 -8.90 -29.90 33.37
C TYR A 532 -9.50 -30.14 34.76
N PRO A 533 -8.68 -30.15 35.84
CA PRO A 533 -9.14 -30.26 37.22
C PRO A 533 -10.27 -29.30 37.62
N ARG A 534 -10.29 -28.09 37.03
CA ARG A 534 -11.38 -27.12 37.26
C ARG A 534 -12.77 -27.58 36.83
N HIS A 535 -12.89 -28.60 35.98
CA HIS A 535 -14.18 -29.13 35.50
C HIS A 535 -14.71 -30.29 36.35
N LEU A 536 -14.09 -30.56 37.50
CA LEU A 536 -14.40 -31.73 38.34
C LEU A 536 -15.89 -31.91 38.60
N GLN A 537 -16.57 -30.83 39.01
CA GLN A 537 -18.00 -30.90 39.32
C GLN A 537 -18.85 -31.18 38.06
N ALA A 538 -18.59 -30.46 36.97
CA ALA A 538 -19.30 -30.65 35.71
C ALA A 538 -19.13 -32.07 35.12
N VAL A 539 -17.98 -32.70 35.34
CA VAL A 539 -17.72 -34.10 34.97
C VAL A 539 -18.57 -35.06 35.80
N LYS A 540 -18.67 -34.84 37.12
CA LYS A 540 -19.54 -35.64 38.01
C LYS A 540 -21.00 -35.53 37.59
N ASP A 541 -21.46 -34.32 37.33
CA ASP A 541 -22.84 -34.05 36.89
C ASP A 541 -23.12 -34.72 35.52
N THR A 542 -22.14 -34.72 34.62
CA THR A 542 -22.26 -35.39 33.31
C THR A 542 -22.33 -36.92 33.47
N ILE A 543 -21.51 -37.52 34.33
CA ILE A 543 -21.56 -38.96 34.61
C ILE A 543 -22.93 -39.36 35.16
N GLU A 544 -23.44 -38.60 36.14
CA GLU A 544 -24.74 -38.87 36.76
C GLU A 544 -25.88 -38.77 35.72
N SER A 545 -25.93 -37.68 34.96
CA SER A 545 -26.96 -37.47 33.93
C SER A 545 -26.96 -38.57 32.86
N GLU A 546 -25.79 -38.91 32.32
CA GLU A 546 -25.68 -39.94 31.26
C GLU A 546 -25.95 -41.35 31.81
N THR A 547 -25.66 -41.60 33.09
CA THR A 547 -26.03 -42.86 33.78
C THR A 547 -27.55 -42.99 33.88
N ILE A 548 -28.25 -41.91 34.27
CA ILE A 548 -29.72 -41.89 34.31
C ILE A 548 -30.30 -42.12 32.91
N HIS A 549 -29.73 -41.49 31.87
CA HIS A 549 -30.16 -41.70 30.49
C HIS A 549 -29.93 -43.14 30.00
N ARG A 550 -28.77 -43.74 30.32
CA ARG A 550 -28.47 -45.14 30.04
C ARG A 550 -29.49 -46.09 30.67
N ASP A 551 -29.78 -45.91 31.95
CA ASP A 551 -30.67 -46.79 32.71
C ASP A 551 -32.14 -46.63 32.26
N ASN A 552 -32.54 -45.42 31.86
CA ASN A 552 -33.83 -45.17 31.20
C ASN A 552 -33.93 -45.89 29.85
N ALA A 553 -32.88 -45.81 29.02
CA ALA A 553 -32.86 -46.50 27.72
C ALA A 553 -32.97 -48.03 27.88
N LEU A 554 -32.31 -48.62 28.89
CA LEU A 554 -32.45 -50.04 29.22
C LEU A 554 -33.88 -50.41 29.62
N ARG A 555 -34.51 -49.61 30.49
CA ARG A 555 -35.90 -49.83 30.92
C ARG A 555 -36.89 -49.76 29.75
N MET A 556 -36.59 -48.97 28.73
CA MET A 556 -37.41 -48.82 27.52
C MET A 556 -37.07 -49.85 26.42
N GLY A 557 -36.12 -50.77 26.65
CA GLY A 557 -35.71 -51.77 25.66
C GLY A 557 -34.88 -51.21 24.50
N LEU A 558 -34.33 -49.99 24.62
CA LEU A 558 -33.52 -49.33 23.60
C LEU A 558 -32.03 -49.66 23.81
N THR A 559 -31.65 -50.90 23.50
CA THR A 559 -30.31 -51.45 23.75
C THR A 559 -29.20 -50.63 23.09
N GLU A 560 -29.33 -50.27 21.81
CA GLU A 560 -28.33 -49.49 21.07
C GLU A 560 -28.07 -48.12 21.72
N LYS A 561 -29.12 -47.40 22.15
CA LYS A 561 -28.97 -46.11 22.82
C LYS A 561 -28.34 -46.23 24.20
N SER A 562 -28.67 -47.30 24.93
CA SER A 562 -28.01 -47.57 26.21
C SER A 562 -26.50 -47.75 26.05
N GLU A 563 -26.07 -48.48 25.02
CA GLU A 563 -24.65 -48.66 24.73
C GLU A 563 -23.94 -47.34 24.36
N GLU A 564 -24.61 -46.42 23.68
CA GLU A 564 -24.08 -45.08 23.40
C GLU A 564 -23.86 -44.28 24.69
N PHE A 565 -24.84 -44.24 25.59
CA PHE A 565 -24.70 -43.56 26.88
C PHE A 565 -23.64 -44.19 27.77
N ASP A 566 -23.52 -45.52 27.77
CA ASP A 566 -22.50 -46.23 28.55
C ASP A 566 -21.07 -45.90 28.07
N LYS A 567 -20.87 -45.70 26.76
CA LYS A 567 -19.58 -45.21 26.22
C LYS A 567 -19.22 -43.82 26.73
N ILE A 568 -20.21 -42.93 26.85
CA ILE A 568 -20.01 -41.59 27.39
C ILE A 568 -19.65 -41.67 28.88
N VAL A 569 -20.42 -42.42 29.67
CA VAL A 569 -20.14 -42.62 31.10
C VAL A 569 -18.71 -43.14 31.32
N LYS A 570 -18.29 -44.19 30.60
CA LYS A 570 -16.92 -44.74 30.68
C LYS A 570 -15.85 -43.71 30.35
N PHE A 571 -16.06 -42.90 29.31
CA PHE A 571 -15.11 -41.85 28.93
C PHE A 571 -14.90 -40.83 30.05
N TYR A 572 -15.99 -40.36 30.67
CA TYR A 572 -15.91 -39.37 31.74
C TYR A 572 -15.46 -39.97 33.07
N SER A 573 -15.74 -41.24 33.38
CA SER A 573 -15.20 -41.92 34.56
C SER A 573 -13.67 -41.99 34.51
N ILE A 574 -13.09 -42.33 33.35
CA ILE A 574 -11.63 -42.33 33.16
C ILE A 574 -11.07 -40.91 33.27
N ALA A 575 -11.76 -39.92 32.70
CA ALA A 575 -11.36 -38.53 32.86
C ALA A 575 -11.39 -38.09 34.33
N LEU A 576 -12.41 -38.51 35.10
CA LEU A 576 -12.58 -38.18 36.52
C LEU A 576 -11.40 -38.68 37.35
N GLU A 577 -10.98 -39.93 37.18
CA GLU A 577 -9.84 -40.51 37.91
C GLU A 577 -8.52 -39.75 37.68
N ILE A 578 -8.35 -39.18 36.49
CA ILE A 578 -7.13 -38.44 36.10
C ILE A 578 -7.19 -37.02 36.67
N ILE A 579 -8.32 -36.34 36.55
CA ILE A 579 -8.45 -34.96 37.03
C ILE A 579 -8.53 -34.87 38.55
N GLU A 580 -9.00 -35.92 39.25
CA GLU A 580 -8.96 -35.99 40.73
C GLU A 580 -7.52 -36.04 41.28
N LYS A 581 -6.56 -36.51 40.48
CA LYS A 581 -5.12 -36.47 40.81
C LYS A 581 -4.45 -35.12 40.49
N GLY A 582 -5.23 -34.15 40.00
CA GLY A 582 -4.72 -32.82 39.60
C GLY A 582 -4.13 -32.78 38.18
N GLU A 583 -4.25 -33.85 37.40
CA GLU A 583 -3.73 -33.92 36.04
C GLU A 583 -4.77 -33.47 34.99
N VAL A 584 -4.31 -33.08 33.80
CA VAL A 584 -5.22 -32.74 32.68
C VAL A 584 -5.47 -33.98 31.84
N PHE A 585 -6.73 -34.41 31.79
CA PHE A 585 -7.16 -35.47 30.89
C PHE A 585 -7.14 -34.98 29.43
N VAL A 586 -6.48 -35.74 28.55
CA VAL A 586 -6.39 -35.44 27.11
C VAL A 586 -6.91 -36.63 26.31
N ALA A 587 -8.10 -36.52 25.71
CA ALA A 587 -8.80 -37.63 25.06
C ALA A 587 -7.93 -38.36 24.02
N SER A 588 -7.17 -37.63 23.21
CA SER A 588 -6.27 -38.22 22.20
C SER A 588 -5.18 -39.12 22.77
N LYS A 589 -4.75 -38.90 24.02
CA LYS A 589 -3.72 -39.74 24.66
C LYS A 589 -4.31 -41.02 25.23
N HIS A 590 -5.50 -40.95 25.80
CA HIS A 590 -6.08 -42.04 26.58
C HIS A 590 -6.96 -42.99 25.77
N PHE A 591 -7.64 -42.50 24.73
CA PHE A 591 -8.57 -43.30 23.94
C PHE A 591 -8.13 -43.53 22.49
N TYR A 592 -7.18 -42.72 21.99
CA TYR A 592 -6.77 -42.74 20.58
C TYR A 592 -5.24 -42.80 20.40
N GLY A 593 -4.49 -42.97 21.49
CA GLY A 593 -3.02 -42.87 21.55
C GLY A 593 -2.27 -44.20 21.36
N LYS A 594 -2.97 -45.32 21.21
CA LYS A 594 -2.42 -46.56 20.65
C LYS A 594 -3.02 -46.71 19.25
N GLY A 595 -2.16 -46.82 18.24
CA GLY A 595 -2.56 -46.86 16.84
C GLY A 595 -3.74 -47.80 16.62
N VAL A 596 -4.79 -47.26 16.00
CA VAL A 596 -5.87 -48.06 15.44
C VAL A 596 -5.32 -48.72 14.18
N GLN A 597 -5.17 -50.05 14.25
CA GLN A 597 -5.44 -50.94 13.13
C GLN A 597 -6.92 -50.86 12.76
#